data_AF-A0A662SBU2-F1
#
_entry.id   AF-A0A662SBU2-F1
#
_cell.length_a   1.000
_cell.length_b   1.000
_cell.length_c   1.000
_cell.angle_alpha   90.00
_cell.angle_beta   90.00
_cell.angle_gamma   90.00
#
_symmetry.space_group_name_H-M   'P 1'
#
loop_
_entity.id
_entity.type
_entity.pdbx_description
1 polymer ?
#
loop_
_entity_poly.entity_id
_entity_poly.type
_entity_poly.pdbx_seq_one_letter_code
_entity_poly.pdbx_strand_id
1 'polypeptide(L)'
;MTETPFVKYTDMSYYDGAIKNPDYYIREKGIVCTVEEMSPDEYLDRCYRMHLKRMKEPISKEYYLEAVIHKPLAEEYAKMMEKGAKFPMPVLDYKILEQEGRHRAYASKLLGIKKIPVLVCRSVD
;
A
#
# COMPACT_ATOMS: atom_id res chain seq x y z
N MET A 1 -2.32 23.56 -0.81
CA MET A 1 -2.61 22.12 -0.63
C MET A 1 -1.88 21.39 -1.74
N THR A 2 -0.81 20.67 -1.44
CA THR A 2 -0.16 19.82 -2.46
C THR A 2 -1.10 18.67 -2.78
N GLU A 3 -1.43 18.49 -4.06
CA GLU A 3 -2.12 17.28 -4.51
C GLU A 3 -1.34 16.04 -4.03
N THR A 4 -2.07 14.99 -3.65
CA THR A 4 -1.45 13.71 -3.31
C THR A 4 -0.55 13.22 -4.48
N PRO A 5 0.66 12.70 -4.22
CA PRO A 5 1.56 12.21 -5.27
C PRO A 5 1.10 10.86 -5.82
N PHE A 6 -0.15 10.45 -5.58
CA PHE A 6 -0.68 9.16 -5.97
C PHE A 6 -1.78 9.28 -7.03
N VAL A 7 -1.70 8.41 -8.02
CA VAL A 7 -2.78 8.14 -8.97
C VAL A 7 -3.71 7.05 -8.44
N LYS A 8 -4.96 7.00 -8.91
CA LYS A 8 -5.96 6.01 -8.50
C LYS A 8 -5.90 4.72 -9.31
N TYR A 9 -4.69 4.24 -9.58
CA TYR A 9 -4.40 2.92 -10.13
C TYR A 9 -3.14 2.38 -9.47
N THR A 10 -2.95 1.06 -9.49
CA THR A 10 -1.88 0.36 -8.77
C THR A 10 -0.73 -0.05 -9.69
N ASP A 11 -0.89 0.10 -11.01
CA ASP A 11 0.07 -0.35 -12.05
C ASP A 11 0.25 -1.87 -12.05
N MET A 12 -0.82 -2.57 -11.66
CA MET A 12 -0.85 -4.02 -11.53
C MET A 12 -2.18 -4.50 -12.09
N SER A 13 -2.13 -5.22 -13.22
CA SER A 13 -3.31 -5.60 -14.00
C SER A 13 -4.39 -6.29 -13.17
N TYR A 14 -4.01 -7.13 -12.21
CA TYR A 14 -4.94 -7.81 -11.31
C TYR A 14 -5.76 -6.83 -10.46
N TYR A 15 -5.09 -5.90 -9.78
CA TYR A 15 -5.73 -4.94 -8.88
C TYR A 15 -6.46 -3.82 -9.66
N ASP A 16 -5.88 -3.35 -10.77
CA ASP A 16 -6.53 -2.41 -11.67
C ASP A 16 -7.77 -3.01 -12.33
N GLY A 17 -7.77 -4.31 -12.58
CA GLY A 17 -8.94 -5.06 -13.02
C GLY A 17 -10.05 -5.08 -11.96
N ALA A 18 -9.71 -5.22 -10.67
CA ALA A 18 -10.66 -5.19 -9.57
C ALA A 18 -11.33 -3.82 -9.40
N ILE A 19 -10.60 -2.73 -9.69
CA ILE A 19 -11.16 -1.36 -9.70
C ILE A 19 -12.12 -1.17 -10.89
N LYS A 20 -11.73 -1.66 -12.08
CA LYS A 20 -12.51 -1.47 -13.32
C LYS A 20 -13.74 -2.37 -13.40
N ASN A 21 -13.66 -3.59 -12.87
CA ASN A 21 -14.70 -4.62 -12.99
C ASN A 21 -15.03 -5.25 -11.62
N PRO A 22 -15.50 -4.47 -10.63
CA PRO A 22 -15.67 -4.94 -9.26
C PRO A 22 -16.60 -6.16 -9.16
N ASP A 23 -17.72 -6.15 -9.88
CA ASP A 23 -18.69 -7.25 -9.87
C ASP A 23 -18.10 -8.59 -10.36
N TYR A 24 -17.21 -8.55 -11.36
CA TYR A 24 -16.51 -9.74 -11.84
C TYR A 24 -15.56 -10.28 -10.77
N TYR A 25 -14.81 -9.42 -10.09
CA TYR A 25 -13.90 -9.83 -9.03
C TYR A 25 -14.62 -10.36 -7.79
N ILE A 26 -15.77 -9.78 -7.44
CA ILE A 26 -16.63 -10.30 -6.38
C ILE A 26 -17.10 -11.71 -6.73
N ARG A 27 -17.71 -11.90 -7.92
CA ARG A 27 -18.29 -13.21 -8.31
C ARG A 27 -17.24 -14.29 -8.58
N GLU A 28 -16.23 -13.98 -9.40
CA GLU A 28 -15.29 -14.98 -9.93
C GLU A 28 -14.04 -15.13 -9.06
N LYS A 29 -13.68 -14.08 -8.31
CA LYS A 29 -12.47 -14.07 -7.46
C LYS A 29 -12.80 -14.01 -5.98
N GLY A 30 -14.07 -13.85 -5.57
CA GLY A 30 -14.46 -13.78 -4.16
C GLY A 30 -13.70 -12.69 -3.41
N ILE A 31 -13.45 -11.54 -4.04
CA ILE A 31 -12.70 -10.43 -3.44
C ILE A 31 -13.43 -9.10 -3.69
N VAL A 32 -13.47 -8.25 -2.67
CA VAL A 32 -13.92 -6.86 -2.76
C VAL A 32 -12.74 -5.93 -2.51
N CYS A 33 -12.53 -4.94 -3.38
CA CYS A 33 -11.45 -3.97 -3.25
C CYS A 33 -12.02 -2.54 -3.18
N THR A 34 -11.57 -1.76 -2.19
CA THR A 34 -11.99 -0.37 -1.98
C THR A 34 -10.78 0.52 -1.80
N VAL A 35 -10.83 1.75 -2.33
CA VAL A 35 -9.79 2.75 -2.05
C VAL A 35 -10.07 3.40 -0.69
N GLU A 36 -9.15 3.23 0.25
CA GLU A 36 -9.20 3.83 1.59
C GLU A 36 -8.11 4.89 1.73
N GLU A 37 -8.43 6.03 2.35
CA GLU A 37 -7.44 7.05 2.72
C GLU A 37 -6.89 6.73 4.12
N MET A 38 -5.58 6.54 4.23
CA MET A 38 -4.92 6.26 5.51
C MET A 38 -3.58 7.00 5.62
N SER A 39 -3.07 7.17 6.84
CA SER A 39 -1.72 7.74 7.00
C SER A 39 -0.64 6.76 6.51
N PRO A 40 0.53 7.26 6.08
CA PRO A 40 1.67 6.38 5.77
C PRO A 40 2.04 5.43 6.91
N ASP A 41 2.00 5.90 8.15
CA ASP A 41 2.30 5.08 9.33
C ASP A 41 1.25 4.00 9.57
N GLU A 42 -0.03 4.30 9.32
CA GLU A 42 -1.11 3.33 9.40
C GLU A 42 -0.97 2.24 8.33
N TYR A 43 -0.65 2.61 7.09
CA TYR A 43 -0.37 1.63 6.03
C TYR A 43 0.78 0.69 6.42
N LEU A 44 1.90 1.24 6.91
CA LEU A 44 3.07 0.46 7.33
C LEU A 44 2.75 -0.43 8.54
N ASP A 45 1.90 0.03 9.46
CA ASP A 45 1.41 -0.79 10.59
C ASP A 45 0.55 -1.96 10.11
N ARG A 46 -0.36 -1.72 9.16
CA ARG A 46 -1.18 -2.78 8.56
C ARG A 46 -0.32 -3.80 7.82
N CYS A 47 0.70 -3.36 7.07
CA CYS A 47 1.68 -4.26 6.43
C CYS A 47 2.39 -5.16 7.44
N TYR A 48 2.86 -4.58 8.55
CA TYR A 48 3.49 -5.31 9.64
C TYR A 48 2.54 -6.34 10.27
N ARG A 49 1.28 -5.97 10.56
CA ARG A 49 0.27 -6.91 11.07
C ARG A 49 -0.01 -8.07 10.11
N MET A 50 -0.04 -7.80 8.81
CA MET A 50 -0.20 -8.85 7.79
C MET A 50 1.01 -9.79 7.77
N HIS A 51 2.21 -9.24 7.91
CA HIS A 51 3.43 -10.05 8.01
C HIS A 51 3.42 -10.95 9.25
N LEU A 52 3.03 -10.43 10.42
CA LEU A 52 2.92 -11.23 11.65
C LEU A 52 1.97 -12.42 11.49
N LYS A 53 0.86 -12.27 10.77
CA LYS A 53 -0.08 -13.39 10.49
C LYS A 53 0.55 -14.54 9.71
N ARG A 54 1.65 -14.31 8.99
CA ARG A 54 2.38 -15.33 8.22
C ARG A 54 3.51 -15.99 9.02
N MET A 55 3.83 -15.46 10.19
CA MET A 55 5.01 -15.87 10.96
C MET A 55 4.62 -16.81 12.10
N LYS A 56 5.53 -17.74 12.42
CA LYS A 56 5.39 -18.61 13.60
C LYS A 56 5.80 -17.90 14.89
N GLU A 57 6.82 -17.04 14.80
CA GLU A 57 7.35 -16.25 15.91
C GLU A 57 7.31 -14.77 15.53
N PRO A 58 6.82 -13.86 16.38
CA PRO A 58 6.74 -12.44 16.06
C PRO A 58 8.12 -11.77 16.14
N ILE A 59 8.37 -10.81 15.24
CA ILE A 59 9.51 -9.86 15.30
C ILE A 59 9.01 -8.48 15.72
N SER A 60 9.88 -7.58 16.16
CA SER A 60 9.49 -6.20 16.43
C SER A 60 9.15 -5.43 15.15
N LYS A 61 8.33 -4.38 15.28
CA LYS A 61 7.98 -3.51 14.16
C LYS A 61 9.21 -2.77 13.63
N GLU A 62 10.08 -2.32 14.52
CA GLU A 62 11.31 -1.61 14.19
C GLU A 62 12.21 -2.51 13.33
N TYR A 63 12.42 -3.76 13.74
CA TYR A 63 13.21 -4.72 12.98
C TYR A 63 12.58 -5.01 11.61
N TYR A 64 11.26 -5.22 11.57
CA TYR A 64 10.54 -5.41 10.30
C TYR A 64 10.76 -4.24 9.33
N LEU A 65 10.55 -3.01 9.80
CA LEU A 65 10.67 -1.81 8.94
C LEU A 65 12.10 -1.62 8.43
N GLU A 66 13.12 -1.84 9.26
CA GLU A 66 14.52 -1.80 8.84
C GLU A 66 14.83 -2.88 7.79
N ALA A 67 14.27 -4.08 7.92
CA ALA A 67 14.53 -5.19 7.01
C ALA A 67 13.84 -5.04 5.65
N VAL A 68 12.67 -4.41 5.58
CA VAL A 68 11.83 -4.41 4.37
C VAL A 68 11.79 -3.08 3.62
N ILE A 69 12.32 -2.01 4.20
CA ILE A 69 12.37 -0.69 3.58
C ILE A 69 13.81 -0.40 3.16
N HIS A 70 14.02 -0.41 1.85
CA HIS A 70 15.26 0.09 1.26
C HIS A 70 15.29 1.63 1.33
N LYS A 71 15.86 2.18 2.40
CA LYS A 71 15.87 3.63 2.70
C LYS A 71 16.37 4.50 1.54
N PRO A 72 17.49 4.20 0.86
CA PRO A 72 17.95 5.02 -0.27
C PRO A 72 16.94 5.14 -1.41
N LEU A 73 16.19 4.06 -1.67
CA LEU A 73 15.16 4.05 -2.71
C LEU A 73 13.94 4.88 -2.28
N ALA A 74 13.54 4.77 -1.01
CA ALA A 74 12.44 5.57 -0.49
C ALA A 74 12.78 7.07 -0.45
N GLU A 75 14.03 7.42 -0.16
CA GLU A 75 14.52 8.80 -0.25
C GLU A 75 14.53 9.33 -1.69
N GLU A 76 14.90 8.50 -2.66
CA GLU A 76 14.79 8.83 -4.09
C GLU A 76 13.34 9.10 -4.49
N TYR A 77 12.41 8.22 -4.08
CA TYR A 77 10.99 8.42 -4.31
C TYR A 77 10.47 9.69 -3.65
N ALA A 78 10.92 10.04 -2.44
CA ALA A 78 10.53 11.29 -1.78
C ALA A 78 10.96 12.50 -2.60
N LYS A 79 12.20 12.51 -3.13
CA LYS A 79 12.70 13.57 -4.02
C LYS A 79 11.90 13.65 -5.32
N MET A 80 11.50 12.51 -5.88
CA MET A 80 10.65 12.48 -7.08
C MET A 80 9.25 13.04 -6.81
N MET A 81 8.62 12.65 -5.69
CA MET A 81 7.32 13.14 -5.26
C MET A 81 7.33 14.66 -5.03
N GLU A 82 8.38 15.18 -4.38
CA GLU A 82 8.57 16.62 -4.15
C GLU A 82 8.68 17.40 -5.47
N LYS A 83 9.28 16.80 -6.50
CA LYS A 83 9.34 17.34 -7.87
C LYS A 83 8.04 17.19 -8.66
N GLY A 84 6.98 16.65 -8.06
CA GLY A 84 5.66 16.49 -8.67
C GLY A 84 5.46 15.17 -9.42
N ALA A 85 6.38 14.22 -9.32
CA ALA A 85 6.17 12.88 -9.88
C ALA A 85 4.97 12.22 -9.22
N LYS A 86 4.16 11.52 -10.04
CA LYS A 86 2.99 10.77 -9.57
C LYS A 86 3.33 9.28 -9.54
N PHE A 87 2.79 8.58 -8.55
CA PHE A 87 3.08 7.18 -8.26
C PHE A 87 1.80 6.34 -8.17
N PRO A 88 1.85 5.04 -8.50
CA PRO A 88 0.74 4.12 -8.27
C PRO A 88 0.38 4.02 -6.79
N MET A 89 -0.91 3.96 -6.47
CA MET A 89 -1.37 3.82 -5.09
C MET A 89 -0.93 2.46 -4.49
N PRO A 90 -0.57 2.41 -3.20
CA PRO A 90 -0.26 1.16 -2.52
C PRO A 90 -1.45 0.20 -2.44
N VAL A 91 -1.16 -1.06 -2.12
CA VAL A 91 -2.16 -2.14 -2.00
C VAL A 91 -2.00 -2.89 -0.68
N LEU A 92 -3.12 -3.23 -0.06
CA LEU A 92 -3.23 -4.21 1.02
C LEU A 92 -4.22 -5.29 0.60
N ASP A 93 -3.75 -6.49 0.32
CA ASP A 93 -4.60 -7.65 0.03
C ASP A 93 -4.66 -8.59 1.24
N TYR A 94 -5.74 -8.47 2.00
CA TYR A 94 -5.98 -9.30 3.18
C TYR A 94 -6.40 -10.73 2.85
N LYS A 95 -6.84 -11.01 1.62
CA LYS A 95 -7.21 -12.37 1.21
C LYS A 95 -5.98 -13.27 1.11
N ILE A 96 -4.89 -12.74 0.55
CA ILE A 96 -3.63 -13.49 0.37
C ILE A 96 -2.49 -13.02 1.29
N LEU A 97 -2.76 -12.03 2.15
CA LEU A 97 -1.78 -11.43 3.08
C LEU A 97 -0.57 -10.83 2.35
N GLU A 98 -0.83 -10.13 1.24
CA GLU A 98 0.18 -9.43 0.44
C GLU A 98 -0.01 -7.91 0.47
N GLN A 99 1.08 -7.20 0.20
CA GLN A 99 1.08 -5.75 0.11
C GLN A 99 2.01 -5.29 -1.01
N GLU A 100 1.79 -4.08 -1.50
CA GLU A 100 2.69 -3.40 -2.43
C GLU A 100 2.71 -1.89 -2.13
N GLY A 101 3.90 -1.27 -2.14
CA GLY A 101 4.02 0.18 -1.97
C GLY A 101 4.68 0.67 -0.68
N ARG A 102 5.30 -0.22 0.13
CA ARG A 102 6.04 0.16 1.37
C ARG A 102 7.02 1.32 1.18
N HIS A 103 7.85 1.29 0.14
CA HIS A 103 8.80 2.37 -0.13
C HIS A 103 8.11 3.69 -0.44
N ARG A 104 6.97 3.68 -1.14
CA ARG A 104 6.20 4.88 -1.50
C ARG A 104 5.47 5.46 -0.29
N ALA A 105 4.92 4.60 0.56
CA ALA A 105 4.38 5.01 1.85
C ALA A 105 5.48 5.63 2.73
N TYR A 106 6.64 4.98 2.86
CA TYR A 106 7.76 5.55 3.63
C TYR A 106 8.25 6.88 3.05
N ALA A 107 8.35 7.00 1.72
CA ALA A 107 8.68 8.25 1.06
C ALA A 107 7.67 9.36 1.42
N SER A 108 6.38 9.03 1.41
CA SER A 108 5.31 9.96 1.80
C SER A 108 5.42 10.40 3.27
N LYS A 109 5.82 9.48 4.16
CA LYS A 109 6.11 9.77 5.56
C LYS A 109 7.25 10.79 5.70
N LEU A 110 8.35 10.61 4.94
CA LEU A 110 9.49 11.54 4.96
C LEU A 110 9.08 12.96 4.56
N LEU A 111 8.14 13.09 3.63
CA LEU A 111 7.58 14.38 3.18
C LEU A 111 6.49 14.95 4.11
N GLY A 112 6.15 14.27 5.20
CA GLY A 112 5.11 14.70 6.13
C GLY A 112 3.68 14.60 5.58
N ILE A 113 3.47 13.86 4.49
CA ILE A 113 2.13 13.62 3.91
C ILE A 113 1.27 12.88 4.92
N LYS A 114 0.05 13.39 5.15
CA LYS A 114 -0.84 12.91 6.21
C LYS A 114 -1.75 11.77 5.79
N LYS A 115 -2.10 11.69 4.50
CA LYS A 115 -3.00 10.69 3.95
C LYS A 115 -2.54 10.28 2.56
N ILE A 116 -2.62 8.98 2.28
CA ILE A 116 -2.37 8.38 0.98
C ILE A 116 -3.57 7.49 0.61
N PRO A 117 -3.98 7.44 -0.66
CA PRO A 117 -4.95 6.47 -1.13
C PRO A 117 -4.28 5.09 -1.14
N VAL A 118 -4.99 4.07 -0.68
CA VAL A 118 -4.54 2.67 -0.69
C VAL A 118 -5.68 1.79 -1.18
N LEU A 119 -5.41 0.90 -2.12
CA LEU A 119 -6.37 -0.13 -2.50
C LEU A 119 -6.36 -1.23 -1.43
N VAL A 120 -7.50 -1.42 -0.77
CA VAL A 120 -7.65 -2.45 0.25
C VAL A 120 -8.58 -3.54 -0.27
N CYS A 121 -8.06 -4.75 -0.37
CA CYS A 121 -8.78 -5.92 -0.86
C CYS A 121 -9.04 -6.93 0.27
N ARG A 122 -10.26 -7.48 0.31
CA ARG A 122 -10.73 -8.42 1.34
C ARG A 122 -11.52 -9.54 0.69
N SER A 123 -11.52 -10.73 1.31
CA SER A 123 -12.43 -11.81 0.89
C SER A 123 -13.88 -11.31 1.01
N VAL A 124 -14.73 -11.79 0.11
CA VAL A 124 -16.18 -11.77 0.33
C VAL A 124 -16.46 -12.89 1.33
N ASP A 125 -17.12 -12.56 2.44
CA ASP A 125 -17.58 -13.52 3.45
C ASP A 125 -18.87 -14.22 2.99
#